data_AF-A0A429N2G0-F1
#
_entry.id   AF-A0A429N2G0-F1
#
_cell.length_a   1.000
_cell.length_b   1.000
_cell.length_c   1.000
_cell.angle_alpha   90.00
_cell.angle_beta   90.00
_cell.angle_gamma   90.00
#
_symmetry.space_group_name_H-M   'P 1'
#
loop_
_entity.id
_entity.type
_entity.pdbx_description
1 polymer ?
#
loop_
_entity_poly.entity_id
_entity_poly.type
_entity_poly.pdbx_seq_one_letter_code
_entity_poly.pdbx_strand_id
1 'polypeptide(L)'
;MSMLVQPSAGGDPFGTARLRRGVLDAWATSPARFREDANAEEDLVLGGYRDRLVVELAQNAADAAARAGVPGRLRLTLRDGVLLAANTGAPLDATGVESLATLRASAKRDTSATRTPSVGRFGVGFAAVLAVTDEPAVVGRHGGVRWSLAEARELAERTARHSPGLGDEIRRRDGHVPLLRLPFAAEGTAPDPYDTVVILPLRDTAAADLAERLLRGVDDALLLALPGLTEVVVEIGDEEPRTLTRRTDGPFTVVEDSRPSAGTDTAPAVTHWRTAGADGPLTPDLLADRPVEERLRPHWSVTWAVPVDAYGNPVRQWVTAGAVSVPAEGRESS
;
A
#
# COMPACT_ATOMS: atom_id res chain seq x y z
N MET A 1 23.70 -2.09 -6.27
CA MET A 1 23.57 -3.47 -5.76
C MET A 1 22.22 -3.99 -6.20
N SER A 2 22.18 -5.08 -6.97
CA SER A 2 20.92 -5.68 -7.42
C SER A 2 20.22 -6.28 -6.19
N MET A 3 19.17 -5.63 -5.69
CA MET A 3 18.31 -6.19 -4.64
C MET A 3 17.34 -7.21 -5.26
N LEU A 4 17.88 -8.30 -5.79
CA LEU A 4 17.07 -9.44 -6.19
C LEU A 4 16.62 -10.17 -4.94
N VAL A 5 15.31 -10.16 -4.70
CA VAL A 5 14.67 -10.93 -3.63
C VAL A 5 15.01 -12.40 -3.82
N GLN A 6 15.69 -13.00 -2.84
CA GLN A 6 16.04 -14.42 -2.90
C GLN A 6 14.97 -15.26 -2.20
N PRO A 7 14.65 -16.46 -2.73
CA PRO A 7 13.93 -17.46 -1.95
C PRO A 7 14.66 -17.72 -0.63
N SER A 8 13.92 -17.84 0.48
CA SER A 8 14.55 -18.15 1.75
C SER A 8 15.18 -19.55 1.73
N ALA A 9 16.45 -19.65 2.12
CA ALA A 9 17.16 -20.90 2.36
C ALA A 9 17.12 -21.31 3.84
N GLY A 10 16.79 -20.39 4.75
CA GLY A 10 16.96 -20.52 6.20
C GLY A 10 15.70 -20.61 7.07
N GLY A 11 14.47 -20.48 6.53
CA GLY A 11 13.24 -20.71 7.30
C GLY A 11 11.96 -20.12 6.70
N ASP A 12 10.82 -20.32 7.36
CA ASP A 12 9.52 -19.72 7.00
C ASP A 12 8.90 -19.03 8.22
N PRO A 13 9.47 -17.89 8.67
CA PRO A 13 9.09 -17.24 9.93
C PRO A 13 7.63 -16.75 9.94
N PHE A 14 7.03 -16.58 8.76
CA PHE A 14 5.66 -16.11 8.59
C PHE A 14 4.67 -17.23 8.26
N GLY A 15 5.10 -18.50 8.20
CA GLY A 15 4.23 -19.63 7.91
C GLY A 15 3.58 -19.58 6.53
N THR A 16 4.25 -18.98 5.53
CA THR A 16 3.78 -18.85 4.15
C THR A 16 3.44 -20.20 3.51
N ALA A 17 4.18 -21.26 3.83
CA ALA A 17 3.90 -22.61 3.33
C ALA A 17 2.56 -23.16 3.85
N ARG A 18 2.19 -22.85 5.10
CA ARG A 18 0.89 -23.23 5.68
C ARG A 18 -0.25 -22.47 4.99
N LEU A 19 -0.09 -21.16 4.81
CA LEU A 19 -1.07 -20.30 4.13
C LEU A 19 -1.31 -20.80 2.70
N ARG A 20 -0.23 -20.95 1.93
CA ARG A 20 -0.28 -21.40 0.54
C ARG A 20 -0.92 -22.77 0.39
N ARG A 21 -0.60 -23.73 1.28
CA ARG A 21 -1.23 -25.06 1.27
C ARG A 21 -2.73 -24.97 1.51
N GLY A 22 -3.17 -24.21 2.52
CA GLY A 22 -4.59 -24.06 2.83
C GLY A 22 -5.40 -23.49 1.67
N VAL A 23 -4.82 -22.52 0.93
CA VAL A 23 -5.42 -21.96 -0.29
C VAL A 23 -5.53 -23.01 -1.40
N LEU A 24 -4.44 -23.72 -1.72
CA LEU A 24 -4.44 -24.73 -2.78
C LEU A 24 -5.40 -25.89 -2.46
N ASP A 25 -5.46 -26.34 -1.21
CA ASP A 25 -6.40 -27.38 -0.76
C ASP A 25 -7.86 -26.91 -0.93
N ALA A 26 -8.14 -25.64 -0.61
CA ALA A 26 -9.47 -25.04 -0.80
C ALA A 26 -9.86 -24.95 -2.27
N TRP A 27 -8.94 -24.56 -3.15
CA TRP A 27 -9.17 -24.52 -4.60
C TRP A 27 -9.35 -25.91 -5.20
N ALA A 28 -8.56 -26.89 -4.76
CA ALA A 28 -8.67 -28.28 -5.21
C ALA A 28 -10.05 -28.87 -4.85
N THR A 29 -10.53 -28.57 -3.64
CA THR A 29 -11.81 -29.06 -3.10
C THR A 29 -13.00 -28.31 -3.69
N SER A 30 -12.86 -27.01 -3.92
CA SER A 30 -13.94 -26.14 -4.40
C SER A 30 -13.42 -25.18 -5.49
N PRO A 31 -13.65 -25.49 -6.77
CA PRO A 31 -13.32 -24.58 -7.87
C PRO A 31 -14.01 -23.21 -7.75
N ALA A 32 -15.16 -23.14 -7.06
CA ALA A 32 -15.83 -21.88 -6.77
C ALA A 32 -14.96 -20.94 -5.92
N ARG A 33 -14.19 -21.45 -4.95
CA ARG A 33 -13.25 -20.64 -4.14
C ARG A 33 -12.14 -20.03 -4.98
N PHE A 34 -11.59 -20.79 -5.93
CA PHE A 34 -10.63 -20.26 -6.89
C PHE A 34 -11.22 -19.09 -7.69
N ARG A 35 -12.46 -19.23 -8.19
CA ARG A 35 -13.13 -18.14 -8.91
C ARG A 35 -13.35 -16.91 -8.04
N GLU A 36 -13.76 -17.10 -6.78
CA GLU A 36 -13.98 -16.00 -5.84
C GLU A 36 -12.68 -15.23 -5.58
N ASP A 37 -11.57 -15.94 -5.36
CA ASP A 37 -10.25 -15.33 -5.16
C ASP A 37 -9.76 -14.61 -6.41
N ALA A 38 -9.91 -15.23 -7.59
CA ALA A 38 -9.55 -14.63 -8.88
C ALA A 38 -10.35 -13.35 -9.14
N ASN A 39 -11.68 -13.38 -8.97
CA ASN A 39 -12.53 -12.21 -9.12
C ASN A 39 -12.18 -11.10 -8.13
N ALA A 40 -11.91 -11.46 -6.87
CA ALA A 40 -11.58 -10.49 -5.84
C ALA A 40 -10.27 -9.75 -6.16
N GLU A 41 -9.26 -10.45 -6.67
CA GLU A 41 -7.99 -9.83 -7.08
C GLU A 41 -8.15 -9.00 -8.37
N GLU A 42 -8.83 -9.54 -9.38
CA GLU A 42 -9.08 -8.86 -10.66
C GLU A 42 -9.88 -7.56 -10.47
N ASP A 43 -10.92 -7.58 -9.63
CA ASP A 43 -11.70 -6.39 -9.25
C ASP A 43 -10.81 -5.30 -8.63
N LEU A 44 -9.78 -5.68 -7.87
CA LEU A 44 -8.85 -4.71 -7.26
C LEU A 44 -7.90 -4.13 -8.30
N VAL A 45 -7.40 -4.94 -9.21
CA VAL A 45 -6.50 -4.47 -10.28
C VAL A 45 -7.24 -3.56 -11.28
N LEU A 46 -8.50 -3.87 -11.60
CA LEU A 46 -9.30 -3.11 -12.56
C LEU A 46 -10.04 -1.91 -11.94
N GLY A 47 -10.41 -1.98 -10.66
CA GLY A 47 -11.32 -1.04 -9.98
C GLY A 47 -10.74 0.32 -9.56
N GLY A 48 -9.65 0.78 -10.18
CA GLY A 48 -9.07 2.11 -9.92
C GLY A 48 -7.89 2.16 -8.96
N TYR A 49 -7.36 1.02 -8.50
CA TYR A 49 -6.14 0.99 -7.69
C TYR A 49 -4.86 1.29 -8.48
N ARG A 50 -4.91 1.29 -9.82
CA ARG A 50 -3.76 1.64 -10.68
C ARG A 50 -3.20 3.02 -10.36
N ASP A 51 -4.06 4.00 -10.09
CA ASP A 51 -3.65 5.36 -9.76
C ASP A 51 -3.36 5.56 -8.27
N ARG A 52 -3.51 4.51 -7.45
CA ARG A 52 -3.38 4.57 -5.99
C ARG A 52 -2.09 3.97 -5.46
N LEU A 53 -1.27 3.33 -6.30
CA LEU A 53 -0.03 2.65 -5.88
C LEU A 53 0.78 3.44 -4.84
N VAL A 54 1.09 4.70 -5.12
CA VAL A 54 1.89 5.55 -4.21
C VAL A 54 1.14 5.87 -2.92
N VAL A 55 -0.17 6.13 -3.00
CA VAL A 55 -1.01 6.42 -1.83
C VAL A 55 -1.09 5.21 -0.90
N GLU A 56 -1.31 4.01 -1.45
CA GLU A 56 -1.40 2.77 -0.67
C GLU A 56 -0.05 2.39 -0.04
N LEU A 57 1.07 2.57 -0.76
CA LEU A 57 2.41 2.39 -0.19
C LEU A 57 2.68 3.40 0.94
N ALA A 58 2.26 4.65 0.78
CA ALA A 58 2.39 5.68 1.80
C ALA A 58 1.51 5.44 3.02
N GLN A 59 0.29 4.94 2.84
CA GLN A 59 -0.59 4.52 3.94
C GLN A 59 0.03 3.36 4.72
N ASN A 60 0.53 2.32 4.03
CA ASN A 60 1.23 1.22 4.67
C ASN A 60 2.42 1.70 5.52
N ALA A 61 3.18 2.67 5.01
CA ALA A 61 4.28 3.31 5.73
C ALA A 61 3.79 4.11 6.96
N ALA A 62 2.75 4.91 6.81
CA ALA A 62 2.15 5.69 7.90
C ALA A 62 1.63 4.77 9.02
N ASP A 63 0.96 3.68 8.66
CA ASP A 63 0.43 2.70 9.61
C ASP A 63 1.53 1.95 10.35
N ALA A 64 2.60 1.57 9.65
CA ALA A 64 3.76 0.95 10.28
C ALA A 64 4.39 1.90 11.32
N ALA A 65 4.57 3.17 10.95
CA ALA A 65 5.10 4.19 11.83
C ALA A 65 4.21 4.43 13.05
N ALA A 66 2.89 4.54 12.85
CA ALA A 66 1.90 4.70 13.91
C ALA A 66 1.90 3.51 14.89
N ARG A 67 1.97 2.27 14.39
CA ARG A 67 2.07 1.07 15.25
C ARG A 67 3.35 1.04 16.09
N ALA A 68 4.45 1.57 15.57
CA ALA A 68 5.72 1.67 16.31
C ALA A 68 5.83 2.92 17.20
N GLY A 69 4.92 3.90 17.05
CA GLY A 69 5.01 5.17 17.77
C GLY A 69 6.22 6.01 17.34
N VAL A 70 6.66 5.90 16.08
CA VAL A 70 7.81 6.63 15.53
C VAL A 70 7.39 7.55 14.38
N PRO A 71 8.18 8.58 14.03
CA PRO A 71 7.95 9.36 12.81
C PRO A 71 8.04 8.48 11.55
N GLY A 72 7.04 8.56 10.69
CA GLY A 72 7.00 7.83 9.43
C GLY A 72 7.88 8.47 8.37
N ARG A 73 8.84 7.70 7.86
CA ARG A 73 9.67 8.07 6.72
C ARG A 73 9.42 7.06 5.62
N LEU A 74 9.18 7.55 4.41
CA LEU A 74 9.00 6.73 3.20
C LEU A 74 10.04 7.13 2.17
N ARG A 75 10.68 6.15 1.53
CA ARG A 75 11.55 6.36 0.38
C ARG A 75 11.06 5.53 -0.79
N LEU A 76 10.78 6.21 -1.90
CA LEU A 76 10.37 5.66 -3.17
C LEU A 76 11.55 5.78 -4.14
N THR A 77 12.12 4.65 -4.54
CA THR A 77 13.24 4.62 -5.49
C THR A 77 12.82 3.82 -6.72
N LEU A 78 12.79 4.45 -7.89
CA LEU A 78 12.59 3.81 -9.18
C LEU A 78 13.90 3.77 -9.94
N ARG A 79 14.49 2.58 -10.10
CA ARG A 79 15.78 2.40 -10.78
C ARG A 79 15.85 1.03 -11.43
N ASP A 80 16.46 0.96 -12.62
CA ASP A 80 16.74 -0.30 -13.33
C ASP A 80 15.51 -1.23 -13.47
N GLY A 81 14.33 -0.64 -13.69
CA GLY A 81 13.07 -1.40 -13.84
C GLY A 81 12.50 -1.94 -12.53
N VAL A 82 12.94 -1.45 -11.38
CA VAL A 82 12.44 -1.86 -10.05
C VAL A 82 11.99 -0.63 -9.27
N LEU A 83 10.77 -0.68 -8.72
CA LEU A 83 10.28 0.27 -7.73
C LEU A 83 10.49 -0.29 -6.31
N LEU A 84 11.19 0.46 -5.48
CA LEU A 84 11.40 0.17 -4.06
C LEU A 84 10.61 1.19 -3.23
N ALA A 85 9.87 0.70 -2.23
CA ALA A 85 9.22 1.55 -1.23
C ALA A 85 9.69 1.13 0.17
N ALA A 86 10.67 1.85 0.71
CA ALA A 86 11.25 1.58 2.02
C ALA A 86 10.64 2.50 3.08
N ASN A 87 10.27 1.95 4.23
CA ASN A 87 9.63 2.73 5.30
C ASN A 87 10.15 2.38 6.69
N THR A 88 10.09 3.36 7.59
CA THR A 88 10.28 3.18 9.03
C THR A 88 9.00 2.65 9.69
N GLY A 89 9.16 1.99 10.84
CA GLY A 89 8.04 1.62 11.69
C GLY A 89 8.02 0.15 12.09
N ALA A 90 6.87 -0.31 12.55
CA ALA A 90 6.71 -1.67 13.06
C ALA A 90 7.04 -2.70 11.95
N PRO A 91 7.93 -3.68 12.22
CA PRO A 91 8.36 -4.63 11.21
C PRO A 91 7.20 -5.55 10.77
N LEU A 92 7.36 -6.16 9.59
CA LEU A 92 6.44 -7.18 9.11
C LEU A 92 6.37 -8.37 10.10
N ASP A 93 5.16 -8.77 10.45
CA ASP A 93 4.88 -9.93 11.30
C ASP A 93 4.01 -10.96 10.58
N ALA A 94 3.84 -12.14 11.17
CA ALA A 94 3.06 -13.23 10.59
C ALA A 94 1.58 -12.87 10.38
N THR A 95 1.00 -12.01 11.24
CA THR A 95 -0.38 -11.55 11.09
C THR A 95 -0.52 -10.61 9.90
N GLY A 96 0.48 -9.76 9.66
CA GLY A 96 0.61 -8.91 8.50
C GLY A 96 0.70 -9.72 7.22
N VAL A 97 1.55 -10.76 7.18
CA VAL A 97 1.67 -11.64 6.01
C VAL A 97 0.37 -12.40 5.72
N GLU A 98 -0.27 -12.96 6.74
CA GLU A 98 -1.57 -13.61 6.57
C GLU A 98 -2.58 -12.63 5.98
N SER A 99 -2.62 -11.41 6.50
CA SER A 99 -3.51 -10.36 6.03
C SER A 99 -3.24 -9.90 4.60
N LEU A 100 -1.98 -9.88 4.16
CA LEU A 100 -1.60 -9.62 2.76
C LEU A 100 -2.05 -10.76 1.83
N ALA A 101 -1.99 -12.00 2.31
CA ALA A 101 -2.40 -13.19 1.55
C ALA A 101 -3.92 -13.42 1.56
N THR A 102 -4.63 -12.82 2.51
CA THR A 102 -6.07 -12.95 2.66
C THR A 102 -6.82 -11.67 2.24
N LEU A 103 -6.97 -11.40 0.93
CA LEU A 103 -7.90 -10.37 0.42
C LEU A 103 -9.28 -10.55 1.09
N ARG A 104 -9.78 -9.48 1.74
CA ARG A 104 -11.06 -9.34 2.44
C ARG A 104 -11.31 -10.17 3.71
N ALA A 105 -10.38 -10.99 4.20
CA ALA A 105 -10.70 -11.89 5.32
C ALA A 105 -10.49 -11.29 6.72
N SER A 106 -9.80 -10.15 6.86
CA SER A 106 -9.32 -9.68 8.16
C SER A 106 -10.09 -8.46 8.66
N ALA A 107 -11.34 -8.69 9.09
CA ALA A 107 -11.94 -7.85 10.12
C ALA A 107 -11.29 -8.25 11.45
N LYS A 108 -10.26 -7.52 11.89
CA LYS A 108 -9.74 -7.72 13.24
C LYS A 108 -10.85 -7.34 14.22
N ARG A 109 -11.23 -8.28 15.09
CA ARG A 109 -12.02 -8.00 16.28
C ARG A 109 -11.15 -7.16 17.22
N ASP A 110 -11.26 -5.84 17.16
CA ASP A 110 -10.60 -4.97 18.14
C ASP A 110 -11.41 -4.96 19.45
N THR A 111 -10.88 -5.67 20.44
CA THR A 111 -11.26 -5.54 21.84
C THR A 111 -10.20 -4.68 22.55
N SER A 112 -10.16 -3.38 22.32
CA SER A 112 -9.49 -2.43 23.23
C SER A 112 -9.93 -0.99 22.98
N ALA A 113 -10.59 -0.39 23.99
CA ALA A 113 -11.16 0.95 23.97
C ALA A 113 -10.13 2.07 24.25
N THR A 114 -8.99 2.06 23.57
CA THR A 114 -7.94 3.10 23.74
C THR A 114 -7.52 3.71 22.40
N ARG A 115 -8.34 4.67 21.98
CA ARG A 115 -8.08 5.93 21.26
C ARG A 115 -6.73 6.09 20.52
N THR A 116 -6.62 5.45 19.35
CA THR A 116 -6.15 6.07 18.08
C THR A 116 -6.82 5.32 16.93
N PRO A 117 -7.57 5.97 16.01
CA PRO A 117 -8.09 5.28 14.85
C PRO A 117 -6.90 4.91 13.94
N SER A 118 -6.55 3.63 13.86
CA SER A 118 -5.64 3.14 12.82
C SER A 118 -6.46 2.99 11.53
N VAL A 119 -6.41 4.02 10.68
CA VAL A 119 -7.00 4.01 9.35
C VAL A 119 -6.13 3.12 8.46
N GLY A 120 -6.48 1.84 8.35
CA GLY A 120 -5.84 0.92 7.38
C GLY A 120 -5.53 -0.46 7.94
N ARG A 121 -6.44 -1.42 7.74
CA ARG A 121 -6.21 -2.87 7.93
C ARG A 121 -7.32 -3.59 7.15
N PHE A 122 -7.09 -4.40 6.12
CA PHE A 122 -5.92 -5.19 5.72
C PHE A 122 -6.03 -5.67 4.26
N GLY A 123 -4.91 -5.78 3.55
CA GLY A 123 -4.73 -6.61 2.35
C GLY A 123 -5.27 -6.04 1.02
N VAL A 124 -6.30 -5.20 1.07
CA VAL A 124 -6.95 -4.64 -0.13
C VAL A 124 -6.07 -3.58 -0.79
N GLY A 125 -5.49 -2.66 0.00
CA GLY A 125 -4.58 -1.62 -0.49
C GLY A 125 -3.29 -2.15 -1.10
N PHE A 126 -2.75 -3.24 -0.54
CA PHE A 126 -1.53 -3.86 -1.09
C PHE A 126 -1.75 -4.43 -2.49
N ALA A 127 -2.99 -4.79 -2.87
CA ALA A 127 -3.27 -5.24 -4.24
C ALA A 127 -2.97 -4.18 -5.30
N ALA A 128 -2.84 -2.90 -4.94
CA ALA A 128 -2.39 -1.85 -5.86
C ALA A 128 -1.01 -2.13 -6.49
N VAL A 129 -0.14 -2.91 -5.83
CA VAL A 129 1.16 -3.29 -6.40
C VAL A 129 1.01 -4.15 -7.65
N LEU A 130 -0.09 -4.89 -7.77
CA LEU A 130 -0.44 -5.67 -8.95
C LEU A 130 -0.80 -4.80 -10.15
N ALA A 131 -0.84 -3.47 -10.02
CA ALA A 131 -0.87 -2.59 -11.18
C ALA A 131 0.46 -2.61 -11.95
N VAL A 132 1.59 -2.88 -11.28
CA VAL A 132 2.93 -2.68 -11.84
C VAL A 132 3.84 -3.91 -11.81
N THR A 133 3.57 -4.91 -10.97
CA THR A 133 4.42 -6.11 -10.84
C THR A 133 3.64 -7.42 -10.82
N ASP A 134 4.29 -8.49 -11.27
CA ASP A 134 3.87 -9.89 -11.12
C ASP A 134 4.66 -10.65 -10.05
N GLU A 135 5.64 -9.98 -9.43
CA GLU A 135 6.56 -10.57 -8.46
C GLU A 135 6.82 -9.64 -7.26
N PRO A 136 5.76 -9.15 -6.57
CA PRO A 136 5.96 -8.27 -5.42
C PRO A 136 6.68 -9.02 -4.29
N ALA A 137 7.47 -8.28 -3.52
CA ALA A 137 8.03 -8.78 -2.27
C ALA A 137 8.01 -7.71 -1.19
N VAL A 138 8.01 -8.17 0.06
CA VAL A 138 8.16 -7.33 1.25
C VAL A 138 9.23 -7.98 2.12
N VAL A 139 10.31 -7.26 2.38
CA VAL A 139 11.39 -7.74 3.24
C VAL A 139 11.65 -6.76 4.38
N GLY A 140 12.00 -7.29 5.55
CA GLY A 140 12.35 -6.52 6.73
C GLY A 140 13.34 -7.26 7.60
N ARG A 141 13.61 -6.71 8.80
CA ARG A 141 14.65 -7.24 9.72
C ARG A 141 14.43 -8.70 10.17
N HIS A 142 13.21 -9.22 10.10
CA HIS A 142 12.84 -10.55 10.60
C HIS A 142 12.56 -11.58 9.49
N GLY A 143 12.89 -11.25 8.24
CA GLY A 143 12.61 -12.06 7.06
C GLY A 143 11.73 -11.34 6.05
N GLY A 144 11.30 -12.06 5.03
CA GLY A 144 10.44 -11.51 3.98
C GLY A 144 9.39 -12.47 3.47
N VAL A 145 8.47 -11.91 2.70
CA VAL A 145 7.48 -12.63 1.90
C VAL A 145 7.57 -12.14 0.45
N ARG A 146 7.39 -13.03 -0.50
CA ARG A 146 7.33 -12.72 -1.93
C ARG A 146 6.22 -13.49 -2.61
N TRP A 147 5.85 -13.01 -3.78
CA TRP A 147 4.95 -13.69 -4.70
C TRP A 147 5.64 -13.81 -6.06
N SER A 148 5.26 -14.81 -6.85
CA SER A 148 5.67 -14.93 -8.26
C SER A 148 4.52 -15.53 -9.04
N LEU A 149 4.09 -14.82 -10.09
CA LEU A 149 3.02 -15.30 -10.96
C LEU A 149 3.38 -16.62 -11.65
N ALA A 150 4.67 -16.81 -12.00
CA ALA A 150 5.15 -18.04 -12.60
C ALA A 150 5.01 -19.24 -11.63
N GLU A 151 5.51 -19.10 -10.40
CA GLU A 151 5.39 -20.17 -9.39
C GLU A 151 3.94 -20.40 -8.97
N ALA A 152 3.13 -19.34 -8.90
CA ALA A 152 1.69 -19.43 -8.61
C ALA A 152 0.96 -20.25 -9.67
N ARG A 153 1.22 -20.00 -10.96
CA ARG A 153 0.65 -20.77 -12.08
C ARG A 153 1.07 -22.23 -12.01
N GLU A 154 2.37 -22.48 -11.81
CA GLU A 154 2.88 -23.84 -11.71
C GLU A 154 2.19 -24.62 -10.58
N LEU A 155 2.09 -24.04 -9.38
CA LEU A 155 1.42 -24.67 -8.24
C LEU A 155 -0.07 -24.94 -8.51
N ALA A 156 -0.78 -23.98 -9.11
CA ALA A 156 -2.18 -24.13 -9.46
C ALA A 156 -2.39 -25.25 -10.49
N GLU A 157 -1.55 -25.31 -11.53
CA GLU A 157 -1.58 -26.37 -12.54
C GLU A 157 -1.24 -27.75 -11.95
N ARG A 158 -0.23 -27.83 -11.08
CA ARG A 158 0.10 -29.08 -10.36
C ARG A 158 -1.07 -29.58 -9.53
N THR A 159 -1.78 -28.65 -8.88
CA THR A 159 -2.98 -28.96 -8.09
C THR A 159 -4.12 -29.42 -9.01
N ALA A 160 -4.33 -28.73 -10.14
CA ALA A 160 -5.36 -29.04 -11.12
C ALA A 160 -5.22 -30.42 -11.77
N ARG A 161 -4.01 -31.00 -11.83
CA ARG A 161 -3.82 -32.41 -12.27
C ARG A 161 -4.63 -33.42 -11.46
N HIS A 162 -4.99 -33.06 -10.23
CA HIS A 162 -5.75 -33.90 -9.31
C HIS A 162 -7.16 -33.33 -9.03
N SER A 163 -7.54 -32.22 -9.67
CA SER A 163 -8.85 -31.57 -9.55
C SER A 163 -9.29 -31.04 -10.92
N PRO A 164 -10.04 -31.83 -11.72
CA PRO A 164 -10.47 -31.42 -13.05
C PRO A 164 -11.27 -30.12 -13.06
N GLY A 165 -12.12 -29.90 -12.05
CA GLY A 165 -12.90 -28.67 -11.93
C GLY A 165 -12.04 -27.42 -11.73
N LEU A 166 -10.94 -27.51 -10.97
CA LEU A 166 -9.96 -26.41 -10.87
C LEU A 166 -9.27 -26.18 -12.22
N GLY A 167 -8.88 -27.26 -12.91
CA GLY A 167 -8.29 -27.17 -14.24
C GLY A 167 -9.20 -26.51 -15.28
N ASP A 168 -10.51 -26.76 -15.20
CA ASP A 168 -11.50 -26.08 -16.04
C ASP A 168 -11.59 -24.58 -15.75
N GLU A 169 -11.56 -24.17 -14.49
CA GLU A 169 -11.58 -22.74 -14.12
C GLU A 169 -10.31 -22.01 -14.55
N ILE A 170 -9.14 -22.63 -14.40
CA ILE A 170 -7.86 -22.04 -14.85
C ILE A 170 -7.88 -21.85 -16.37
N ARG A 171 -8.35 -22.86 -17.13
CA ARG A 171 -8.49 -22.76 -18.60
C ARG A 171 -9.49 -21.69 -19.01
N ARG A 172 -10.63 -21.57 -18.30
CA ARG A 172 -11.63 -20.53 -18.57
C ARG A 172 -11.09 -19.10 -18.40
N ARG A 173 -10.00 -18.94 -17.65
CA ARG A 173 -9.35 -17.65 -17.36
C ARG A 173 -7.99 -17.50 -18.05
N ASP A 174 -7.73 -18.25 -19.11
CA ASP A 174 -6.48 -18.20 -19.88
C ASP A 174 -5.22 -18.35 -18.99
N GLY A 175 -5.30 -19.17 -17.94
CA GLY A 175 -4.19 -19.39 -17.02
C GLY A 175 -3.94 -18.29 -15.98
N HIS A 176 -4.87 -17.33 -15.83
CA HIS A 176 -4.81 -16.37 -14.72
C HIS A 176 -5.08 -17.09 -13.39
N VAL A 177 -4.22 -16.84 -12.40
CA VAL A 177 -4.36 -17.29 -11.02
C VAL A 177 -4.29 -16.08 -10.06
N PRO A 178 -4.99 -16.09 -8.93
CA PRO A 178 -4.91 -14.99 -7.97
C PRO A 178 -3.57 -15.04 -7.22
N LEU A 179 -2.67 -14.12 -7.58
CA LEU A 179 -1.27 -14.08 -7.21
C LEU A 179 -1.08 -13.95 -5.70
N LEU A 180 -1.76 -12.97 -5.07
CA LEU A 180 -1.50 -12.63 -3.66
C LEU A 180 -1.90 -13.74 -2.69
N ARG A 181 -2.66 -14.74 -3.15
CA ARG A 181 -3.07 -15.89 -2.33
C ARG A 181 -1.97 -16.90 -2.08
N LEU A 182 -0.89 -16.87 -2.85
CA LEU A 182 0.18 -17.87 -2.79
C LEU A 182 1.52 -17.24 -2.37
N PRO A 183 1.68 -16.82 -1.10
CA PRO A 183 2.93 -16.26 -0.62
C PRO A 183 4.05 -17.31 -0.52
N PHE A 184 5.29 -16.87 -0.66
CA PHE A 184 6.51 -17.64 -0.45
C PHE A 184 7.42 -16.92 0.54
N ALA A 185 8.16 -17.68 1.33
CA ALA A 185 9.20 -17.12 2.19
C ALA A 185 10.31 -16.50 1.34
N ALA A 186 10.74 -15.31 1.75
CA ALA A 186 11.82 -14.57 1.11
C ALA A 186 12.86 -14.17 2.16
N GLU A 187 14.08 -13.98 1.70
CA GLU A 187 15.17 -13.39 2.48
C GLU A 187 15.61 -12.05 1.88
N GLY A 188 16.08 -11.17 2.74
CA GLY A 188 16.49 -9.83 2.41
C GLY A 188 16.53 -8.94 3.64
N THR A 189 16.97 -7.71 3.47
CA THR A 189 16.96 -6.71 4.53
C THR A 189 16.62 -5.37 3.91
N ALA A 190 15.81 -4.57 4.60
CA ALA A 190 15.57 -3.20 4.20
C ALA A 190 16.88 -2.40 4.28
N PRO A 191 17.13 -1.46 3.36
CA PRO A 191 18.28 -0.58 3.47
C PRO A 191 18.17 0.28 4.73
N ASP A 192 19.26 0.44 5.48
CA ASP A 192 19.28 1.40 6.57
C ASP A 192 18.99 2.82 6.03
N PRO A 193 18.24 3.66 6.76
CA PRO A 193 17.72 3.47 8.12
C PRO A 193 16.30 2.84 8.19
N TYR A 194 15.80 2.23 7.11
CA TYR A 194 14.42 1.74 7.03
C TYR A 194 14.24 0.35 7.64
N ASP A 195 13.02 0.03 8.06
CA ASP A 195 12.69 -1.23 8.76
C ASP A 195 12.09 -2.28 7.82
N THR A 196 11.35 -1.80 6.81
CA THR A 196 10.67 -2.62 5.79
C THR A 196 10.90 -2.02 4.41
N VAL A 197 11.03 -2.86 3.39
CA VAL A 197 11.01 -2.44 1.98
C VAL A 197 10.10 -3.34 1.16
N VAL A 198 9.20 -2.70 0.41
CA VAL A 198 8.43 -3.33 -0.66
C VAL A 198 9.25 -3.24 -1.94
N ILE A 199 9.43 -4.37 -2.62
CA ILE A 199 10.26 -4.50 -3.82
C ILE A 199 9.36 -4.94 -4.98
N LEU A 200 9.30 -4.13 -6.02
CA LEU A 200 8.38 -4.30 -7.14
C LEU A 200 9.15 -4.30 -8.47
N PRO A 201 9.64 -5.46 -8.95
CA PRO A 201 10.15 -5.59 -10.31
C PRO A 201 9.02 -5.28 -11.30
N LEU A 202 9.21 -4.28 -12.16
CA LEU A 202 8.15 -3.80 -13.04
C LEU A 202 7.94 -4.76 -14.21
N ARG A 203 6.68 -5.14 -14.46
CA ARG A 203 6.33 -6.20 -15.42
C ARG A 203 6.74 -5.87 -16.86
N ASP A 204 6.64 -4.59 -17.25
CA ASP A 204 6.83 -4.10 -18.61
C ASP A 204 7.03 -2.56 -18.62
N THR A 205 7.25 -2.01 -19.82
CA THR A 205 7.39 -0.56 -20.03
C THR A 205 6.17 0.24 -19.57
N ALA A 206 4.95 -0.27 -19.75
CA ALA A 206 3.75 0.46 -19.37
C ALA A 206 3.62 0.58 -17.84
N ALA A 207 4.02 -0.45 -17.11
CA ALA A 207 4.14 -0.41 -15.65
C ALA A 207 5.25 0.54 -15.18
N ALA A 208 6.38 0.59 -15.89
CA ALA A 208 7.45 1.55 -15.61
C ALA A 208 6.97 2.99 -15.80
N ASP A 209 6.33 3.28 -16.93
CA ASP A 209 5.78 4.61 -17.21
C ASP A 209 4.71 5.00 -16.18
N LEU A 210 3.88 4.06 -15.73
CA LEU A 210 2.88 4.29 -14.67
C LEU A 210 3.56 4.63 -13.34
N ALA A 211 4.53 3.81 -12.90
CA ALA A 211 5.27 4.05 -11.67
C ALA A 211 5.97 5.42 -11.68
N GLU A 212 6.66 5.77 -12.77
CA GLU A 212 7.32 7.05 -12.91
C GLU A 212 6.33 8.22 -12.82
N ARG A 213 5.21 8.16 -13.56
CA ARG A 213 4.18 9.20 -13.51
C ARG A 213 3.64 9.41 -12.10
N LEU A 214 3.36 8.33 -11.37
CA LEU A 214 2.84 8.40 -10.01
C LEU A 214 3.87 8.97 -9.02
N LEU A 215 5.15 8.61 -9.15
CA LEU A 215 6.23 9.18 -8.34
C LEU A 215 6.41 10.68 -8.62
N ARG A 216 6.34 11.10 -9.89
CA ARG A 216 6.40 12.52 -10.27
C ARG A 216 5.17 13.31 -9.77
N GLY A 217 4.04 12.64 -9.58
CA GLY A 217 2.81 13.20 -9.03
C GLY A 217 2.79 13.39 -7.51
N VAL A 218 3.81 12.96 -6.77
CA VAL A 218 3.89 13.17 -5.31
C VAL A 218 3.91 14.67 -4.98
N ASP A 219 3.05 15.12 -4.08
CA ASP A 219 2.92 16.51 -3.64
C ASP A 219 2.59 16.63 -2.14
N ASP A 220 2.41 17.87 -1.67
CA ASP A 220 2.07 18.20 -0.28
C ASP A 220 0.84 17.46 0.23
N ALA A 221 -0.12 17.14 -0.65
CA ALA A 221 -1.38 16.51 -0.27
C ALA A 221 -1.15 15.14 0.38
N LEU A 222 -0.11 14.41 -0.04
CA LEU A 222 0.24 13.13 0.55
C LEU A 222 0.62 13.26 2.04
N LEU A 223 1.46 14.23 2.38
CA LEU A 223 1.89 14.49 3.77
C LEU A 223 0.79 15.14 4.61
N LEU A 224 -0.13 15.88 3.99
CA LEU A 224 -1.29 16.46 4.66
C LEU A 224 -2.36 15.41 4.97
N ALA A 225 -2.58 14.47 4.06
CA ALA A 225 -3.55 13.38 4.22
C ALA A 225 -3.05 12.30 5.20
N LEU A 226 -1.74 12.10 5.30
CA LEU A 226 -1.11 11.06 6.13
C LEU A 226 -0.25 11.70 7.23
N PRO A 227 -0.84 12.17 8.34
CA PRO A 227 -0.11 12.89 9.39
C PRO A 227 0.94 12.05 10.12
N GLY A 228 0.88 10.72 9.99
CA GLY A 228 1.90 9.79 10.48
C GLY A 228 3.21 9.83 9.67
N LEU A 229 3.20 10.38 8.46
CA LEU A 229 4.40 10.62 7.66
C LEU A 229 4.98 12.01 7.93
N THR A 230 6.28 12.04 8.18
CA THR A 230 7.08 13.26 8.34
C THR A 230 8.02 13.51 7.18
N GLU A 231 8.34 12.49 6.38
CA GLU A 231 9.28 12.59 5.26
C GLU A 231 8.89 11.61 4.14
N VAL A 232 8.92 12.09 2.90
CA VAL A 232 8.82 11.28 1.68
C VAL A 232 10.01 11.65 0.78
N VAL A 233 10.86 10.67 0.49
CA VAL A 233 11.97 10.80 -0.46
C VAL A 233 11.57 10.10 -1.76
N VAL A 234 11.78 10.75 -2.91
CA VAL A 234 11.52 10.23 -4.25
C VAL A 234 12.80 10.28 -5.07
N GLU A 235 13.21 9.14 -5.60
CA GLU A 235 14.40 8.96 -6.44
C GLU A 235 14.01 8.27 -7.74
N ILE A 236 14.37 8.87 -8.88
CA ILE A 236 14.05 8.35 -10.21
C ILE A 236 15.34 8.29 -11.03
N GLY A 237 15.78 7.08 -11.38
CA GLY A 237 17.00 6.88 -12.15
C GLY A 237 18.25 7.40 -11.43
N ASP A 238 18.96 8.33 -12.10
CA ASP A 238 20.13 9.03 -11.58
C ASP A 238 19.83 10.52 -11.26
N GLU A 239 18.54 10.89 -11.17
CA GLU A 239 18.14 12.23 -10.72
C GLU A 239 18.51 12.45 -9.24
N GLU A 240 18.78 13.70 -8.88
CA GLU A 240 18.98 14.09 -7.48
C GLU A 240 17.73 13.76 -6.64
N PRO A 241 17.88 13.17 -5.44
CA PRO A 241 16.75 12.80 -4.60
C PRO A 241 15.87 14.00 -4.24
N ARG A 242 14.58 13.90 -4.56
CA ARG A 242 13.58 14.86 -4.12
C ARG A 242 13.07 14.48 -2.73
N THR A 243 13.06 15.41 -1.79
CA THR A 243 12.59 15.19 -0.42
C THR A 243 11.45 16.15 -0.11
N LEU A 244 10.32 15.61 0.33
CA LEU A 244 9.26 16.36 0.99
C LEU A 244 9.31 16.10 2.49
N THR A 245 9.32 17.14 3.30
CA THR A 245 9.25 17.01 4.77
C THR A 245 8.05 17.76 5.32
N ARG A 246 7.49 17.22 6.41
CA ARG A 246 6.39 17.83 7.16
C ARG A 246 6.85 18.15 8.57
N ARG A 247 6.58 19.38 9.01
CA ARG A 247 6.77 19.82 10.40
C ARG A 247 5.60 20.68 10.88
N THR A 248 5.50 20.85 12.19
CA THR A 248 4.56 21.80 12.81
C THR A 248 5.32 23.09 13.15
N ASP A 249 4.74 24.24 12.80
CA ASP A 249 5.27 25.56 13.11
C ASP A 249 4.14 26.46 13.65
N GLY A 250 4.07 26.58 14.99
CA GLY A 250 2.96 27.25 15.65
C GLY A 250 1.60 26.68 15.21
N PRO A 251 0.69 27.50 14.63
CA PRO A 251 -0.62 27.04 14.16
C PRO A 251 -0.60 26.40 12.77
N PHE A 252 0.57 26.27 12.14
CA PHE A 252 0.71 25.84 10.75
C PHE A 252 1.31 24.44 10.65
N THR A 253 0.83 23.68 9.66
CA THR A 253 1.57 22.54 9.11
C THR A 253 2.45 23.09 7.99
N VAL A 254 3.76 22.86 8.07
CA VAL A 254 4.70 23.33 7.04
C VAL A 254 5.19 22.12 6.25
N VAL A 255 5.06 22.21 4.93
CA VAL A 255 5.63 21.24 4.00
C VAL A 255 6.78 21.91 3.26
N GLU A 256 7.94 21.28 3.28
CA GLU A 256 9.12 21.69 2.52
C GLU A 256 9.38 20.65 1.43
N ASP A 257 9.37 21.07 0.16
CA ASP A 257 9.77 20.28 -1.01
C ASP A 257 11.16 20.76 -1.44
N SER A 258 12.11 19.83 -1.53
CA SER A 258 13.48 20.14 -1.96
C SER A 258 13.57 20.63 -3.40
N ARG A 259 12.50 20.47 -4.20
CA ARG A 259 12.40 21.12 -5.51
C ARG A 259 12.38 22.64 -5.35
N PRO A 260 13.06 23.38 -6.24
CA PRO A 260 13.02 24.83 -6.20
C PRO A 260 11.60 25.37 -6.38
N SER A 261 11.27 26.44 -5.67
CA SER A 261 10.03 27.18 -5.94
C SER A 261 10.05 27.77 -7.35
N ALA A 262 8.90 27.80 -8.02
CA ALA A 262 8.75 28.48 -9.29
C ALA A 262 9.20 29.96 -9.15
N GLY A 263 10.32 30.31 -9.80
CA GLY A 263 10.89 31.66 -9.78
C GLY A 263 12.11 31.86 -8.87
N THR A 264 12.62 30.83 -8.19
CA THR A 264 13.89 30.89 -7.45
C THR A 264 14.75 29.66 -7.75
N ASP A 265 15.97 29.85 -8.26
CA ASP A 265 16.84 28.73 -8.70
C ASP A 265 17.52 27.96 -7.56
N THR A 266 17.45 28.43 -6.30
CA THR A 266 18.34 27.93 -5.23
C THR A 266 17.68 27.57 -3.91
N ALA A 267 16.43 27.97 -3.64
CA ALA A 267 15.77 27.73 -2.35
C ALA A 267 14.68 26.65 -2.46
N PRO A 268 14.57 25.73 -1.48
CA PRO A 268 13.51 24.74 -1.43
C PRO A 268 12.14 25.43 -1.33
N ALA A 269 11.11 24.79 -1.87
CA ALA A 269 9.75 25.29 -1.76
C ALA A 269 9.17 25.01 -0.39
N VAL A 270 8.76 26.07 0.32
CA VAL A 270 8.16 25.99 1.65
C VAL A 270 6.73 26.48 1.60
N THR A 271 5.78 25.58 1.85
CA THR A 271 4.35 25.91 1.92
C THR A 271 3.87 25.83 3.36
N HIS A 272 3.25 26.92 3.84
CA HIS A 272 2.57 26.94 5.13
C HIS A 272 1.09 26.60 4.91
N TRP A 273 0.58 25.65 5.68
CA TRP A 273 -0.79 25.17 5.61
C TRP A 273 -1.50 25.43 6.93
N ARG A 274 -2.66 26.08 6.87
CA ARG A 274 -3.62 26.03 7.97
C ARG A 274 -4.49 24.80 7.78
N THR A 275 -4.45 23.91 8.76
CA THR A 275 -5.22 22.66 8.73
C THR A 275 -6.35 22.70 9.75
N ALA A 276 -7.51 22.15 9.38
CA ALA A 276 -8.65 21.96 10.27
C ALA A 276 -9.15 20.53 10.09
N GLY A 277 -9.12 19.76 11.17
CA GLY A 277 -9.62 18.39 11.21
C GLY A 277 -10.94 18.30 11.96
N ALA A 278 -11.80 17.38 11.54
CA ALA A 278 -12.90 16.91 12.35
C ALA A 278 -13.01 15.39 12.22
N ASP A 279 -13.30 14.73 13.32
CA ASP A 279 -13.54 13.30 13.37
C ASP A 279 -14.69 13.03 14.34
N GLY A 280 -15.30 11.85 14.20
CA GLY A 280 -16.38 11.48 15.10
C GLY A 280 -16.97 10.12 14.78
N PRO A 281 -17.85 9.63 15.66
CA PRO A 281 -18.55 8.39 15.41
C PRO A 281 -19.62 8.58 14.32
N LEU A 282 -19.84 7.55 13.52
CA LEU A 282 -21.03 7.40 12.68
C LEU A 282 -22.14 6.75 13.49
N THR A 283 -23.37 7.23 13.37
CA THR A 283 -24.51 6.56 13.99
C THR A 283 -24.79 5.24 13.26
N PRO A 284 -25.23 4.18 13.98
CA PRO A 284 -25.54 2.89 13.36
C PRO A 284 -26.55 2.99 12.21
N ASP A 285 -27.49 3.94 12.29
CA ASP A 285 -28.51 4.17 11.25
C ASP A 285 -27.91 4.60 9.91
N LEU A 286 -26.80 5.35 9.92
CA LEU A 286 -26.08 5.74 8.69
C LEU A 286 -25.35 4.57 8.03
N LEU A 287 -25.13 3.50 8.78
CA LEU A 287 -24.45 2.29 8.32
C LEU A 287 -25.41 1.11 8.16
N ALA A 288 -26.73 1.31 8.31
CA ALA A 288 -27.72 0.23 8.34
C ALA A 288 -27.67 -0.66 7.09
N ASP A 289 -27.45 -0.05 5.92
CA ASP A 289 -27.39 -0.73 4.62
C ASP A 289 -25.97 -1.19 4.25
N ARG A 290 -24.99 -1.02 5.15
CA ARG A 290 -23.60 -1.38 4.91
C ARG A 290 -23.30 -2.82 5.39
N PRO A 291 -22.32 -3.49 4.77
CA PRO A 291 -21.79 -4.78 5.24
C PRO A 291 -21.43 -4.76 6.74
N VAL A 292 -21.45 -5.93 7.40
CA VAL A 292 -21.17 -6.05 8.84
C VAL A 292 -19.82 -5.44 9.19
N GLU A 293 -18.83 -5.66 8.34
CA GLU A 293 -17.46 -5.18 8.49
C GLU A 293 -17.39 -3.65 8.50
N GLU A 294 -18.20 -2.98 7.66
CA GLU A 294 -18.31 -1.52 7.60
C GLU A 294 -19.09 -0.97 8.80
N ARG A 295 -20.14 -1.67 9.26
CA ARG A 295 -20.89 -1.30 10.49
C ARG A 295 -20.04 -1.35 11.76
N LEU A 296 -19.03 -2.20 11.78
CA LEU A 296 -18.05 -2.27 12.88
C LEU A 296 -16.99 -1.16 12.82
N ARG A 297 -17.05 -0.28 11.82
CA ARG A 297 -16.17 0.89 11.65
C ARG A 297 -16.96 2.21 11.70
N PRO A 298 -17.64 2.53 12.82
CA PRO A 298 -18.51 3.69 12.90
C PRO A 298 -17.71 4.95 13.21
N HIS A 299 -16.72 5.30 12.39
CA HIS A 299 -15.98 6.55 12.56
C HIS A 299 -15.70 7.20 11.21
N TRP A 300 -15.67 8.52 11.21
CA TRP A 300 -15.30 9.32 10.06
C TRP A 300 -14.20 10.31 10.48
N SER A 301 -13.40 10.73 9.52
CA SER A 301 -12.43 11.80 9.70
C SER A 301 -12.35 12.62 8.42
N VAL A 302 -12.25 13.94 8.55
CA VAL A 302 -12.02 14.88 7.45
C VAL A 302 -10.92 15.86 7.86
N THR A 303 -10.03 16.17 6.91
CA THR A 303 -9.00 17.20 7.08
C THR A 303 -9.10 18.18 5.93
N TRP A 304 -9.25 19.46 6.26
CA TRP A 304 -9.11 20.57 5.33
C TRP A 304 -7.73 21.18 5.49
N ALA A 305 -7.07 21.48 4.38
CA ALA A 305 -5.80 22.18 4.36
C ALA A 305 -5.87 23.36 3.38
N VAL A 306 -5.53 24.55 3.86
CA VAL A 306 -5.51 25.78 3.05
C VAL A 306 -4.10 26.38 3.11
N PRO A 307 -3.45 26.65 1.96
CA PRO A 307 -2.12 27.26 1.96
C PRO A 307 -2.23 28.74 2.36
N VAL A 308 -1.26 29.24 3.12
CA VAL A 308 -1.26 30.60 3.67
C VAL A 308 0.07 31.32 3.46
N ASP A 309 0.04 32.66 3.47
CA ASP A 309 1.23 33.51 3.50
C ASP A 309 1.84 33.62 4.92
N ALA A 310 2.93 34.39 5.05
CA ALA A 310 3.62 34.63 6.33
C ALA A 310 2.74 35.32 7.40
N TYR A 311 1.62 35.91 7.00
CA TYR A 311 0.66 36.57 7.90
C TYR A 311 -0.56 35.67 8.18
N GLY A 312 -0.60 34.46 7.61
CA GLY A 312 -1.70 33.51 7.78
C GLY A 312 -2.92 33.79 6.91
N ASN A 313 -2.80 34.61 5.87
CA ASN A 313 -3.85 34.83 4.88
C ASN A 313 -3.85 33.72 3.83
N PRO A 314 -5.02 33.21 3.39
CA PRO A 314 -5.08 32.22 2.32
C PRO A 314 -4.43 32.72 1.04
N VAL A 315 -3.57 31.89 0.44
CA VAL A 315 -2.96 32.16 -0.87
C VAL A 315 -3.59 31.26 -1.93
N ARG A 316 -3.78 31.79 -3.14
CA ARG A 316 -4.12 30.94 -4.29
C ARG A 316 -2.86 30.22 -4.74
N GLN A 317 -2.75 28.94 -4.41
CA GLN A 317 -1.85 28.06 -5.14
C GLN A 317 -2.64 27.34 -6.24
N TRP A 318 -2.03 27.20 -7.41
CA TRP A 318 -2.49 26.31 -8.46
C TRP A 318 -2.13 24.87 -8.07
N VAL A 319 -2.60 24.41 -6.91
CA VAL A 319 -2.58 22.99 -6.61
C VAL A 319 -3.74 22.41 -7.41
N THR A 320 -3.47 21.46 -8.31
CA THR A 320 -4.50 20.57 -8.83
C THR A 320 -5.28 20.09 -7.62
N ALA A 321 -6.57 20.39 -7.53
CA ALA A 321 -7.41 19.98 -6.41
C ALA A 321 -7.44 18.44 -6.34
N GLY A 322 -6.44 17.85 -5.70
CA GLY A 322 -6.32 16.44 -5.46
C GLY A 322 -7.14 16.13 -4.23
N ALA A 323 -8.36 15.67 -4.42
CA ALA A 323 -9.05 14.97 -3.35
C ALA A 323 -8.29 13.66 -3.13
N VAL A 324 -7.38 13.63 -2.17
CA VAL A 324 -6.86 12.36 -1.63
C VAL A 324 -7.98 11.79 -0.76
N SER A 325 -8.90 11.10 -1.41
CA SER A 325 -9.85 10.25 -0.69
C SER A 325 -9.06 9.05 -0.19
N VAL A 326 -8.87 8.99 1.12
CA VAL A 326 -8.58 7.74 1.82
C VAL A 326 -9.95 7.16 2.16
N PRO A 327 -10.55 6.34 1.29
CA PRO A 327 -11.87 5.81 1.60
C PRO A 327 -11.78 4.93 2.84
N ALA A 328 -12.70 5.14 3.79
CA ALA A 328 -13.22 4.01 4.53
C ALA A 328 -13.91 3.12 3.47
N GLU A 329 -13.29 1.97 3.17
CA GLU A 329 -13.69 1.06 2.09
C GLU A 329 -15.22 0.92 1.97
N GLY A 330 -15.76 1.24 0.80
CA GLY A 330 -17.15 1.05 0.46
C GLY A 330 -17.38 1.44 -1.00
N ARG A 331 -17.90 0.50 -1.82
CA ARG A 331 -18.28 0.78 -3.21
C ARG A 331 -19.36 1.88 -3.24
N GLU A 332 -19.20 2.84 -4.16
CA GLU A 332 -20.34 3.51 -4.77
C GLU A 332 -20.94 2.54 -5.80
N SER A 333 -22.11 1.98 -5.48
CA SER A 333 -22.98 1.35 -6.46
C SER A 333 -24.00 2.38 -6.91
N SER A 334 -23.89 2.86 -8.15
CA SER A 334 -25.04 3.40 -8.90
C SER A 334 -25.80 2.26 -9.56
#